data_AF-A5AZ89-F1
#
_entry.id   AF-A5AZ89-F1
#
_cell.length_a   1.000
_cell.length_b   1.000
_cell.length_c   1.000
_cell.angle_alpha   90.00
_cell.angle_beta   90.00
_cell.angle_gamma   90.00
#
_symmetry.space_group_name_H-M   'P 1'
#
loop_
_entity.id
_entity.type
_entity.pdbx_description
1 polymer ?
#
loop_
_entity_poly.entity_id
_entity_poly.type
_entity_poly.pdbx_seq_one_letter_code
_entity_poly.pdbx_strand_id
1 'polypeptide(L)'
;MHTLIIIIAQIHEINGQRDDLKKFKCHIDQVSIQLACHYWQFYDSLLSLHFKFNDIDGAAGLVLDMCRCWDSLSIQKDRNDPHKTCLVPIESYYLKEGLKLQIVPELLQKDSVFKMDSKQELLLFRNGKYVLSNKALAKLIIAYKRDGRIGELSRLMLSLQKELGTLEGGLISDVIDACIQLGWLETAHDILDDMELAGAPASSITYMSLLTAYYKGKMVREAKALLKQMRKAGLIVDLSDEMVMTTCLSGVVDKNRMHTRTSTSIWKSGLAESLVREMKKQEKAILPVVYKFNSSIYFFCKAKMIDDALRIYGRMQEMKIEPTVQTFINLVYGYSCLNMYREITILWGDIKSSRKSGSLVVCRDLYEFLVLNFLRGGYFERVMEVIGCMKEQNMYCDKWMYKREFLKFHKDLYRNLKASNTRTEAQSKRLEYVEAFRTWAGID
;
A
#
# COMPACT_ATOMS: atom_id res chain seq x y z
N MET A 1 10.47 -14.28 -28.77
CA MET A 1 9.34 -13.47 -28.26
C MET A 1 9.07 -13.56 -26.77
N HIS A 2 9.28 -14.71 -26.12
CA HIS A 2 9.22 -14.88 -24.66
C HIS A 2 10.05 -13.83 -23.92
N THR A 3 11.30 -13.67 -24.35
CA THR A 3 12.26 -12.70 -23.80
C THR A 3 11.77 -11.25 -23.91
N LEU A 4 10.98 -10.92 -24.95
CA LEU A 4 10.50 -9.56 -25.17
C LEU A 4 9.41 -9.16 -24.17
N ILE A 5 8.47 -10.07 -23.86
CA ILE A 5 7.42 -9.81 -22.85
C ILE A 5 8.03 -9.68 -21.45
N ILE A 6 9.05 -10.48 -21.14
CA ILE A 6 9.81 -10.38 -19.88
C ILE A 6 10.55 -9.03 -19.80
N ILE A 7 11.24 -8.63 -20.87
CA ILE A 7 11.94 -7.34 -20.92
C ILE A 7 10.94 -6.19 -20.75
N ILE A 8 9.80 -6.23 -21.44
CA ILE A 8 8.73 -5.24 -21.30
C ILE A 8 8.25 -5.18 -19.85
N ALA A 9 7.99 -6.33 -19.22
CA ALA A 9 7.54 -6.40 -17.84
C ALA A 9 8.55 -5.79 -16.85
N GLN A 10 9.84 -6.08 -17.02
CA GLN A 10 10.91 -5.52 -16.19
C GLN A 10 11.09 -4.03 -16.40
N ILE A 11 11.01 -3.52 -17.64
CA ILE A 11 11.04 -2.08 -17.92
C ILE A 11 9.87 -1.37 -17.21
N HIS A 12 8.67 -1.94 -17.30
CA HIS A 12 7.50 -1.40 -16.62
C HIS A 12 7.64 -1.48 -15.09
N GLU A 13 8.25 -2.55 -14.55
CA GLU A 13 8.56 -2.67 -13.12
C GLU A 13 9.51 -1.57 -12.63
N ILE A 14 10.62 -1.36 -13.36
CA ILE A 14 11.62 -0.33 -13.08
C ILE A 14 10.97 1.06 -13.10
N ASN A 15 10.18 1.35 -14.13
CA ASN A 15 9.51 2.64 -14.31
C ASN A 15 8.29 2.82 -13.37
N GLY A 16 7.82 1.75 -12.73
CA GLY A 16 6.62 1.79 -11.90
C GLY A 16 5.34 1.99 -12.72
N GLN A 17 5.26 1.43 -13.93
CA GLN A 17 4.12 1.53 -14.85
C GLN A 17 3.17 0.34 -14.66
N ARG A 18 2.54 0.26 -13.47
CA ARG A 18 1.65 -0.86 -13.09
C ARG A 18 0.46 -0.98 -14.03
N ASP A 19 -0.24 0.12 -14.30
CA ASP A 19 -1.52 0.07 -15.03
C ASP A 19 -1.34 -0.24 -16.51
N ASP A 20 -0.22 0.18 -17.10
CA ASP A 20 0.15 -0.25 -18.44
C ASP A 20 0.48 -1.75 -18.44
N LEU A 21 1.23 -2.25 -17.45
CA LEU A 21 1.53 -3.68 -17.34
C LEU A 21 0.26 -4.53 -17.13
N LYS A 22 -0.73 -4.04 -16.37
CA LYS A 22 -2.04 -4.70 -16.18
C LYS A 22 -2.77 -4.95 -17.51
N LYS A 23 -2.66 -4.05 -18.49
CA LYS A 23 -3.32 -4.21 -19.81
C LYS A 23 -2.78 -5.44 -20.56
N PHE A 24 -1.50 -5.76 -20.39
CA PHE A 24 -0.89 -6.93 -21.01
C PHE A 24 -1.38 -8.26 -20.39
N LYS A 25 -1.89 -8.24 -19.15
CA LYS A 25 -2.32 -9.47 -18.44
C LYS A 25 -3.40 -10.22 -19.22
N CYS A 26 -4.44 -9.53 -19.69
CA CYS A 26 -5.56 -10.16 -20.42
C CYS A 26 -5.12 -10.88 -21.70
N HIS A 27 -4.04 -10.40 -22.33
CA HIS A 27 -3.49 -11.00 -23.54
C HIS A 27 -2.60 -12.21 -23.22
N ILE A 28 -1.88 -12.18 -22.09
CA ILE A 28 -1.03 -13.27 -21.63
C ILE A 28 -1.85 -14.42 -21.06
N ASP A 29 -2.95 -14.11 -20.36
CA ASP A 29 -3.90 -15.12 -19.83
C ASP A 29 -4.53 -15.98 -20.95
N GLN A 30 -4.54 -15.50 -22.20
CA GLN A 30 -5.06 -16.23 -23.37
C GLN A 30 -4.06 -17.22 -23.98
N VAL A 31 -2.81 -17.24 -23.52
CA VAL A 31 -1.74 -18.09 -24.06
C VAL A 31 -1.78 -19.49 -23.44
N SER A 32 -1.45 -20.52 -24.23
CA SER A 32 -1.48 -21.93 -23.81
C SER A 32 -0.69 -22.22 -22.52
N ILE A 33 -1.24 -23.13 -21.70
CA ILE A 33 -0.72 -23.68 -20.43
C ILE A 33 0.72 -24.19 -20.58
N GLN A 34 1.05 -24.78 -21.73
CA GLN A 34 2.38 -25.33 -21.97
C GLN A 34 3.46 -24.24 -21.95
N LEU A 35 3.07 -22.98 -22.16
CA LEU A 35 3.92 -21.81 -22.09
C LEU A 35 3.77 -21.03 -20.78
N ALA A 36 3.00 -21.52 -19.81
CA ALA A 36 2.78 -20.84 -18.53
C ALA A 36 4.08 -20.50 -17.82
N CYS A 37 4.94 -21.52 -17.65
CA CYS A 37 6.22 -21.44 -16.97
C CYS A 37 7.19 -20.46 -17.61
N HIS A 38 6.87 -19.94 -18.79
CA HIS A 38 7.63 -18.91 -19.48
C HIS A 38 7.14 -17.49 -19.10
N TYR A 39 5.87 -17.31 -18.72
CA TYR A 39 5.33 -16.00 -18.31
C TYR A 39 5.39 -15.72 -16.80
N TRP A 40 6.00 -16.60 -16.00
CA TRP A 40 6.07 -16.39 -14.54
C TRP A 40 6.77 -15.08 -14.13
N GLN A 41 7.81 -14.67 -14.86
CA GLN A 41 8.52 -13.42 -14.61
C GLN A 41 7.64 -12.19 -14.89
N PHE A 42 6.71 -12.28 -15.85
CA PHE A 42 5.73 -11.22 -16.07
C PHE A 42 4.83 -11.06 -14.84
N TYR A 43 4.30 -12.18 -14.32
CA TYR A 43 3.47 -12.15 -13.13
C TYR A 43 4.25 -11.73 -11.88
N ASP A 44 5.53 -12.10 -11.77
CA ASP A 44 6.41 -11.68 -10.67
C ASP A 44 6.62 -10.15 -10.69
N SER A 45 6.91 -9.58 -11.87
CA SER A 45 7.01 -8.12 -12.06
C SER A 45 5.68 -7.41 -11.79
N LEU A 46 4.55 -7.95 -12.22
CA LEU A 46 3.24 -7.36 -11.95
C LEU A 46 2.90 -7.40 -10.45
N LEU A 47 3.16 -8.53 -9.78
CA LEU A 47 2.96 -8.68 -8.34
C LEU A 47 3.89 -7.75 -7.54
N SER A 48 5.15 -7.62 -7.97
CA SER A 48 6.11 -6.65 -7.44
C SER A 48 5.58 -5.21 -7.55
N LEU A 49 4.98 -4.85 -8.70
CA LEU A 49 4.34 -3.55 -8.89
C LEU A 49 3.13 -3.35 -7.98
N HIS A 50 2.26 -4.35 -7.81
CA HIS A 50 1.15 -4.26 -6.85
C HIS A 50 1.66 -3.97 -5.43
N PHE A 51 2.70 -4.68 -4.98
CA PHE A 51 3.31 -4.39 -3.68
C PHE A 51 3.95 -3.00 -3.60
N LYS A 52 4.62 -2.54 -4.67
CA LYS A 52 5.23 -1.21 -4.76
C LYS A 52 4.18 -0.10 -4.66
N PHE A 53 3.00 -0.33 -5.21
CA PHE A 53 1.86 0.59 -5.16
C PHE A 53 0.97 0.42 -3.92
N ASN A 54 1.32 -0.50 -3.01
CA ASN A 54 0.46 -0.88 -1.89
C ASN A 54 -0.98 -1.26 -2.32
N ASP A 55 -1.12 -1.81 -3.52
CA ASP A 55 -2.37 -2.29 -4.11
C ASP A 55 -2.58 -3.74 -3.66
N ILE A 56 -3.01 -3.89 -2.40
CA ILE A 56 -3.17 -5.17 -1.73
C ILE A 56 -4.26 -6.00 -2.41
N ASP A 57 -5.37 -5.39 -2.79
CA ASP A 57 -6.51 -6.06 -3.42
C ASP A 57 -6.14 -6.54 -4.83
N GLY A 58 -5.42 -5.72 -5.59
CA GLY A 58 -4.86 -6.13 -6.88
C GLY A 58 -3.83 -7.25 -6.74
N ALA A 59 -2.97 -7.22 -5.72
CA ALA A 59 -2.02 -8.31 -5.44
C ALA A 59 -2.78 -9.61 -5.10
N ALA A 60 -3.73 -9.55 -4.19
CA ALA A 60 -4.53 -10.69 -3.75
C ALA A 60 -5.34 -11.30 -4.90
N GLY A 61 -6.00 -10.45 -5.70
CA GLY A 61 -6.72 -10.85 -6.90
C GLY A 61 -5.80 -11.53 -7.91
N LEU A 62 -4.62 -10.94 -8.17
CA LEU A 62 -3.63 -11.53 -9.08
C LEU A 62 -3.18 -12.92 -8.62
N VAL A 63 -2.90 -13.11 -7.33
CA VAL A 63 -2.50 -14.41 -6.79
C VAL A 63 -3.64 -15.42 -6.96
N LEU A 64 -4.88 -15.06 -6.61
CA LEU A 64 -6.02 -15.96 -6.76
C LEU A 64 -6.29 -16.33 -8.22
N ASP A 65 -6.19 -15.37 -9.14
CA ASP A 65 -6.34 -15.60 -10.57
C ASP A 65 -5.28 -16.58 -11.08
N MET A 66 -4.03 -16.42 -10.64
CA MET A 66 -2.94 -17.34 -11.00
C MET A 66 -3.17 -18.76 -10.49
N CYS A 67 -3.71 -18.92 -9.27
CA CYS A 67 -4.05 -20.23 -8.73
C CYS A 67 -5.24 -20.88 -9.48
N ARG A 68 -6.28 -20.09 -9.77
CA ARG A 68 -7.53 -20.58 -10.41
C ARG A 68 -7.39 -20.91 -11.88
N CYS A 69 -6.80 -20.00 -12.66
CA CYS A 69 -6.71 -20.15 -14.12
C CYS A 69 -6.01 -21.45 -14.51
N TRP A 70 -5.01 -21.87 -13.73
CA TRP A 70 -4.22 -23.05 -14.05
C TRP A 70 -4.84 -24.38 -13.62
N ASP A 71 -5.78 -24.38 -12.67
CA ASP A 71 -6.55 -25.57 -12.32
C ASP A 71 -7.64 -25.87 -13.35
N SER A 72 -8.34 -24.85 -13.85
CA SER A 72 -9.34 -24.99 -14.93
C SER A 72 -8.74 -25.47 -16.26
N LEU A 73 -7.48 -25.10 -16.50
CA LEU A 73 -6.73 -25.41 -17.70
C LEU A 73 -6.18 -26.86 -17.68
N SER A 74 -5.95 -27.44 -16.49
CA SER A 74 -5.62 -28.87 -16.35
C SER A 74 -6.74 -29.83 -16.79
N ILE A 75 -7.99 -29.32 -16.81
CA ILE A 75 -9.20 -30.08 -17.18
C ILE A 75 -9.50 -29.97 -18.69
N GLN A 76 -9.07 -28.88 -19.37
CA GLN A 76 -9.21 -28.72 -20.82
C GLN A 76 -8.04 -29.33 -21.58
N LYS A 77 -7.90 -30.67 -21.51
CA LYS A 77 -6.96 -31.41 -22.36
C LYS A 77 -7.41 -31.55 -23.82
N ASP A 78 -8.63 -31.12 -24.16
CA ASP A 78 -9.31 -31.50 -25.42
C ASP A 78 -9.90 -30.34 -26.26
N ARG A 79 -9.44 -29.10 -26.10
CA ARG A 79 -9.71 -28.07 -27.15
C ARG A 79 -8.44 -27.78 -27.93
N ASN A 80 -8.28 -28.57 -28.99
CA ASN A 80 -7.43 -28.27 -30.14
C ASN A 80 -7.78 -26.89 -30.69
N ASP A 81 -7.00 -25.87 -30.34
CA ASP A 81 -6.48 -24.91 -31.31
C ASP A 81 -5.20 -24.24 -30.78
N PRO A 82 -4.00 -24.81 -31.02
CA PRO A 82 -2.72 -24.28 -30.53
C PRO A 82 -2.28 -22.93 -31.12
N HIS A 83 -3.06 -22.31 -32.02
CA HIS A 83 -2.52 -21.39 -33.03
C HIS A 83 -3.06 -19.96 -33.00
N LYS A 84 -3.75 -19.52 -31.94
CA LYS A 84 -4.29 -18.16 -31.92
C LYS A 84 -3.21 -17.13 -31.62
N THR A 85 -2.76 -16.48 -32.69
CA THR A 85 -1.82 -15.36 -32.65
C THR A 85 -2.44 -14.17 -31.91
N CYS A 86 -1.76 -13.62 -30.91
CA CYS A 86 -2.28 -12.51 -30.10
C CYS A 86 -1.63 -11.19 -30.52
N LEU A 87 -2.41 -10.13 -30.77
CA LEU A 87 -1.88 -8.80 -31.09
C LEU A 87 -2.04 -7.88 -29.88
N VAL A 88 -0.92 -7.38 -29.35
CA VAL A 88 -0.90 -6.50 -28.18
C VAL A 88 -0.38 -5.11 -28.58
N PRO A 89 -1.18 -4.04 -28.49
CA PRO A 89 -0.70 -2.69 -28.79
C PRO A 89 0.40 -2.28 -27.80
N ILE A 90 1.51 -1.73 -28.31
CA ILE A 90 2.73 -1.41 -27.54
C ILE A 90 2.70 0.01 -26.93
N GLU A 91 1.73 0.88 -27.26
CA GLU A 91 1.94 2.33 -27.10
C GLU A 91 0.92 3.15 -26.30
N SER A 92 1.44 4.31 -25.87
CA SER A 92 0.84 5.38 -25.07
C SER A 92 -0.22 6.19 -25.82
N TYR A 93 -1.07 6.87 -25.06
CA TYR A 93 -2.27 7.62 -25.49
C TYR A 93 -2.04 8.80 -26.46
N TYR A 94 -0.79 9.08 -26.87
CA TYR A 94 -0.44 10.26 -27.69
C TYR A 94 -0.14 9.98 -29.18
N LEU A 95 -0.18 8.72 -29.65
CA LEU A 95 0.09 8.39 -31.06
C LEU A 95 -1.15 7.79 -31.75
N LYS A 96 -1.49 8.31 -32.93
CA LYS A 96 -2.69 7.91 -33.71
C LYS A 96 -2.53 6.58 -34.47
N GLU A 97 -1.31 6.10 -34.69
CA GLU A 97 -1.01 4.80 -35.31
C GLU A 97 0.05 4.09 -34.46
N GLY A 98 -0.39 3.17 -33.58
CA GLY A 98 0.49 2.49 -32.63
C GLY A 98 1.01 1.14 -33.13
N LEU A 99 2.26 0.83 -32.78
CA LEU A 99 2.89 -0.48 -33.02
C LEU A 99 2.13 -1.60 -32.28
N LYS A 100 1.94 -2.76 -32.92
CA LYS A 100 1.29 -3.95 -32.32
C LYS A 100 2.28 -5.10 -32.21
N LEU A 101 2.45 -5.64 -31.00
CA LEU A 101 3.21 -6.84 -30.69
C LEU A 101 2.40 -8.07 -31.08
N GLN A 102 2.80 -8.78 -32.13
CA GLN A 102 2.15 -10.03 -32.53
C GLN A 102 2.83 -11.19 -31.80
N ILE A 103 2.18 -11.86 -30.85
CA ILE A 103 2.65 -13.06 -30.14
C ILE A 103 2.28 -14.30 -30.94
N VAL A 104 3.29 -14.99 -31.47
CA VAL A 104 3.16 -16.23 -32.25
C VAL A 104 3.70 -17.39 -31.42
N PRO A 105 2.84 -18.29 -30.90
CA PRO A 105 3.24 -19.37 -30.00
C PRO A 105 4.32 -20.32 -30.57
N GLU A 106 4.31 -20.57 -31.88
CA GLU A 106 5.21 -21.48 -32.59
C GLU A 106 6.69 -21.06 -32.54
N LEU A 107 6.97 -19.77 -32.37
CA LEU A 107 8.33 -19.23 -32.31
C LEU A 107 8.90 -19.20 -30.87
N LEU A 108 8.08 -19.49 -29.85
CA LEU A 108 8.51 -19.45 -28.44
C LEU A 108 9.38 -20.64 -28.05
N GLN A 109 9.28 -21.78 -28.75
CA GLN A 109 10.08 -22.98 -28.48
C GLN A 109 11.55 -22.87 -28.97
N LYS A 110 11.89 -21.86 -29.77
CA LYS A 110 13.20 -21.74 -30.44
C LYS A 110 14.17 -20.69 -29.87
N ASP A 111 13.73 -19.85 -28.93
CA ASP A 111 14.58 -18.78 -28.42
C ASP A 111 15.39 -19.22 -27.19
N SER A 112 16.70 -19.07 -27.31
CA SER A 112 17.68 -19.28 -26.24
C SER A 112 17.34 -18.45 -25.00
N VAL A 113 17.31 -19.15 -23.85
CA VAL A 113 17.04 -18.57 -22.54
C VAL A 113 18.21 -17.68 -22.14
N PHE A 114 18.10 -16.37 -22.35
CA PHE A 114 18.92 -15.43 -21.61
C PHE A 114 18.52 -15.51 -20.14
N LYS A 115 19.39 -16.13 -19.34
CA LYS A 115 19.25 -16.14 -17.87
C LYS A 115 19.57 -14.72 -17.38
N MET A 116 18.57 -13.85 -17.41
CA MET A 116 18.67 -12.51 -16.82
C MET A 116 18.25 -12.63 -15.35
N ASP A 117 19.15 -12.24 -14.44
CA ASP A 117 18.96 -12.27 -12.99
C ASP A 117 17.78 -11.38 -12.56
N SER A 118 16.57 -11.92 -12.57
CA SER A 118 15.41 -11.27 -11.96
C SER A 118 15.56 -11.36 -10.44
N LYS A 119 15.91 -10.24 -9.80
CA LYS A 119 16.20 -10.09 -8.35
C LYS A 119 15.06 -10.42 -7.38
N GLN A 120 13.87 -10.79 -7.87
CA GLN A 120 12.73 -11.08 -7.02
C GLN A 120 12.12 -12.44 -7.42
N GLU A 121 12.05 -13.34 -6.44
CA GLU A 121 11.34 -14.61 -6.53
C GLU A 121 10.11 -14.49 -5.61
N LEU A 122 9.10 -13.74 -6.04
CA LEU A 122 7.81 -13.65 -5.35
C LEU A 122 6.94 -14.87 -5.67
N LEU A 123 7.10 -15.44 -6.87
CA LEU A 123 6.42 -16.64 -7.31
C LEU A 123 7.40 -17.79 -7.50
N LEU A 124 6.95 -19.00 -7.16
CA LEU A 124 7.67 -20.25 -7.37
C LEU A 124 6.83 -21.15 -8.27
N PHE A 125 7.48 -21.82 -9.22
CA PHE A 125 6.83 -22.83 -10.05
C PHE A 125 7.21 -24.22 -9.52
N ARG A 126 6.25 -24.97 -8.98
CA ARG A 126 6.45 -26.34 -8.48
C ARG A 126 5.31 -27.24 -8.91
N ASN A 127 5.64 -28.44 -9.39
CA ASN A 127 4.67 -29.48 -9.77
C ASN A 127 3.59 -29.00 -10.76
N GLY A 128 3.94 -28.08 -11.67
CA GLY A 128 2.99 -27.53 -12.65
C GLY A 128 2.06 -26.43 -12.13
N LYS A 129 2.18 -26.04 -10.86
CA LYS A 129 1.39 -24.96 -10.24
C LYS A 129 2.28 -23.80 -9.77
N TYR A 130 1.69 -22.61 -9.71
CA TYR A 130 2.30 -21.45 -9.07
C TYR A 130 2.02 -21.43 -7.58
N VAL A 131 3.08 -21.25 -6.80
CA VAL A 131 3.04 -21.15 -5.35
C VAL A 131 3.70 -19.84 -4.95
N LEU A 132 3.12 -19.12 -3.98
CA LEU A 132 3.74 -17.92 -3.44
C LEU A 132 5.00 -18.27 -2.66
N SER A 133 6.07 -17.50 -2.86
CA SER A 133 7.25 -17.61 -2.00
C SER A 133 6.96 -17.06 -0.60
N ASN A 134 7.76 -17.48 0.39
CA ASN A 134 7.74 -16.90 1.74
C ASN A 134 7.85 -15.36 1.72
N LYS A 135 8.56 -14.80 0.74
CA LYS A 135 8.72 -13.36 0.58
C LYS A 135 7.42 -12.70 0.12
N ALA A 136 6.71 -13.26 -0.86
CA ALA A 136 5.45 -12.72 -1.33
C ALA A 136 4.35 -12.83 -0.26
N LEU A 137 4.28 -13.98 0.41
CA LEU A 137 3.34 -14.20 1.50
C LEU A 137 3.61 -13.23 2.67
N ALA A 138 4.88 -13.04 3.04
CA ALA A 138 5.26 -12.06 4.06
C ALA A 138 4.83 -10.63 3.68
N LYS A 139 5.04 -10.21 2.43
CA LYS A 139 4.60 -8.88 1.95
C LYS A 139 3.08 -8.70 2.07
N LEU A 140 2.28 -9.72 1.72
CA LEU A 140 0.82 -9.69 1.87
C LEU A 140 0.40 -9.55 3.34
N ILE A 141 0.93 -10.39 4.22
CA ILE A 141 0.59 -10.38 5.66
C ILE A 141 0.92 -9.01 6.27
N ILE A 142 2.12 -8.48 6.01
CA ILE A 142 2.52 -7.16 6.51
C ILE A 142 1.57 -6.07 6.00
N ALA A 143 1.20 -6.12 4.72
CA ALA A 143 0.37 -5.10 4.11
C ALA A 143 -1.08 -5.13 4.66
N TYR A 144 -1.71 -6.30 4.75
CA TYR A 144 -3.03 -6.45 5.36
C TYR A 144 -3.04 -6.07 6.84
N LYS A 145 -2.00 -6.45 7.59
CA LYS A 145 -1.86 -6.09 9.00
C LYS A 145 -1.75 -4.58 9.20
N ARG A 146 -0.92 -3.91 8.39
CA ARG A 146 -0.78 -2.44 8.45
C ARG A 146 -2.09 -1.73 8.13
N ASP A 147 -2.85 -2.25 7.19
CA ASP A 147 -4.16 -1.70 6.81
C ASP A 147 -5.28 -2.05 7.81
N GLY A 148 -5.02 -2.89 8.83
CA GLY A 148 -6.02 -3.34 9.80
C GLY A 148 -7.07 -4.31 9.22
N ARG A 149 -6.82 -4.89 8.04
CA ARG A 149 -7.77 -5.73 7.28
C ARG A 149 -7.51 -7.23 7.49
N ILE A 150 -7.45 -7.68 8.74
CA ILE A 150 -7.12 -9.08 9.07
C ILE A 150 -8.19 -10.06 8.56
N GLY A 151 -9.47 -9.72 8.63
CA GLY A 151 -10.54 -10.57 8.11
C GLY A 151 -10.49 -10.79 6.59
N GLU A 152 -9.93 -9.84 5.82
CA GLU A 152 -9.68 -10.04 4.39
C GLU A 152 -8.47 -10.95 4.15
N LEU A 153 -7.41 -10.80 4.96
CA LEU A 153 -6.26 -11.70 4.96
C LEU A 153 -6.70 -13.14 5.23
N SER A 154 -7.52 -13.38 6.25
CA SER A 154 -8.04 -14.71 6.61
C SER A 154 -8.82 -15.34 5.44
N ARG A 155 -9.72 -14.57 4.81
CA ARG A 155 -10.48 -15.03 3.63
C ARG A 155 -9.59 -15.34 2.43
N LEU A 156 -8.55 -14.53 2.19
CA LEU A 156 -7.56 -14.78 1.14
C LEU A 156 -6.81 -16.09 1.40
N MET A 157 -6.33 -16.30 2.63
CA MET A 157 -5.59 -17.53 2.99
C MET A 157 -6.46 -18.79 2.88
N LEU A 158 -7.73 -18.72 3.30
CA LEU A 158 -8.71 -19.79 3.11
C LEU A 158 -8.94 -20.12 1.63
N SER A 159 -9.06 -19.06 0.81
CA SER A 159 -9.25 -19.22 -0.63
C SER A 159 -8.02 -19.87 -1.27
N LEU A 160 -6.81 -19.39 -0.95
CA LEU A 160 -5.56 -19.96 -1.45
C LEU A 160 -5.39 -21.43 -1.03
N GLN A 161 -5.65 -21.75 0.24
CA GLN A 161 -5.57 -23.11 0.74
C GLN A 161 -6.54 -24.06 0.02
N LYS A 162 -7.72 -23.57 -0.37
CA LYS A 162 -8.69 -24.34 -1.15
C LYS A 162 -8.20 -24.63 -2.57
N GLU A 163 -7.65 -23.63 -3.27
CA GLU A 163 -7.15 -23.77 -4.65
C GLU A 163 -5.85 -24.61 -4.72
N LEU A 164 -4.99 -24.55 -3.70
CA LEU A 164 -3.74 -25.32 -3.65
C LEU A 164 -3.95 -26.81 -3.33
N GLY A 165 -5.10 -27.18 -2.77
CA GLY A 165 -5.50 -28.57 -2.51
C GLY A 165 -4.80 -29.23 -1.30
N THR A 166 -4.93 -30.56 -1.19
CA THR A 166 -4.49 -31.37 -0.02
C THR A 166 -2.97 -31.51 0.13
N LEU A 167 -2.17 -31.06 -0.84
CA LEU A 167 -0.71 -31.16 -0.81
C LEU A 167 -0.06 -30.11 0.12
N GLU A 168 -0.78 -29.04 0.45
CA GLU A 168 -0.28 -27.86 1.19
C GLU A 168 -1.18 -27.50 2.38
N GLY A 169 -1.71 -28.51 3.06
CA GLY A 169 -2.69 -28.40 4.16
C GLY A 169 -2.19 -27.75 5.46
N GLY A 170 -1.35 -26.71 5.37
CA GLY A 170 -0.79 -25.99 6.50
C GLY A 170 -0.55 -24.49 6.28
N LEU A 171 -1.02 -23.89 5.18
CA LEU A 171 -0.79 -22.46 4.90
C LEU A 171 -1.28 -21.57 6.05
N ILE A 172 -2.54 -21.71 6.47
CA ILE A 172 -3.08 -20.87 7.55
C ILE A 172 -2.37 -21.15 8.88
N SER A 173 -2.07 -22.43 9.18
CA SER A 173 -1.30 -22.76 10.39
C SER A 173 0.11 -22.17 10.37
N ASP A 174 0.77 -22.13 9.21
CA ASP A 174 2.11 -21.52 9.06
C ASP A 174 2.05 -20.01 9.26
N VAL A 175 0.98 -19.35 8.77
CA VAL A 175 0.74 -17.91 8.99
C VAL A 175 0.50 -17.61 10.46
N ILE A 176 -0.32 -18.42 11.13
CA ILE A 176 -0.58 -18.29 12.58
C ILE A 176 0.71 -18.52 13.37
N ASP A 177 1.45 -19.60 13.10
CA ASP A 177 2.72 -19.91 13.76
C ASP A 177 3.76 -18.78 13.54
N ALA A 178 3.81 -18.20 12.33
CA ALA A 178 4.67 -17.06 12.05
C ALA A 178 4.23 -15.82 12.85
N CYS A 179 2.93 -15.51 12.92
CA CYS A 179 2.42 -14.40 13.73
C CYS A 179 2.77 -14.59 15.22
N ILE A 180 2.66 -15.81 15.74
CA ILE A 180 3.05 -16.16 17.11
C ILE A 180 4.55 -15.90 17.34
N GLN A 181 5.41 -16.34 16.41
CA GLN A 181 6.87 -16.13 16.51
C GLN A 181 7.26 -14.64 16.50
N LEU A 182 6.49 -13.79 15.80
CA LEU A 182 6.68 -12.33 15.80
C LEU A 182 6.02 -11.63 17.00
N GLY A 183 5.35 -12.37 17.89
CA GLY A 183 4.61 -11.82 19.03
C GLY A 183 3.31 -11.10 18.63
N TRP A 184 2.82 -11.29 17.41
CA TRP A 184 1.57 -10.72 16.90
C TRP A 184 0.38 -11.56 17.36
N LEU A 185 0.21 -11.70 18.68
CA LEU A 185 -0.73 -12.65 19.28
C LEU A 185 -2.20 -12.29 19.00
N GLU A 186 -2.55 -11.01 18.96
CA GLU A 186 -3.90 -10.56 18.56
C GLU A 186 -4.21 -10.98 17.12
N THR A 187 -3.33 -10.64 16.17
CA THR A 187 -3.48 -11.03 14.76
C THR A 187 -3.56 -12.56 14.58
N ALA A 188 -2.79 -13.32 15.36
CA ALA A 188 -2.83 -14.78 15.33
C ALA A 188 -4.19 -15.33 15.81
N HIS A 189 -4.79 -14.71 16.83
CA HIS A 189 -6.10 -15.07 17.35
C HIS A 189 -7.23 -14.68 16.39
N ASP A 190 -7.18 -13.48 15.81
CA ASP A 190 -8.17 -13.02 14.82
C ASP A 190 -8.25 -13.99 13.63
N ILE A 191 -7.10 -14.41 13.10
CA ILE A 191 -7.03 -15.39 11.99
C ILE A 191 -7.57 -16.76 12.42
N LEU A 192 -7.34 -17.16 13.67
CA LEU A 192 -7.84 -18.42 14.21
C LEU A 192 -9.38 -18.40 14.32
N ASP A 193 -9.95 -17.31 14.85
CA ASP A 193 -11.40 -17.12 14.97
C ASP A 193 -12.07 -17.06 13.61
N ASP A 194 -11.50 -16.32 12.65
CA ASP A 194 -12.00 -16.26 11.28
C ASP A 194 -12.01 -17.64 10.61
N MET A 195 -11.00 -18.47 10.90
CA MET A 195 -10.91 -19.83 10.36
C MET A 195 -11.99 -20.75 10.95
N GLU A 196 -12.26 -20.65 12.25
CA GLU A 196 -13.36 -21.38 12.90
C GLU A 196 -14.73 -20.95 12.37
N LEU A 197 -14.95 -19.64 12.20
CA LEU A 197 -16.18 -19.09 11.64
C LEU A 197 -16.44 -19.58 10.21
N ALA A 198 -15.38 -19.81 9.44
CA ALA A 198 -15.45 -20.39 8.10
C ALA A 198 -15.68 -21.92 8.10
N GLY A 199 -15.77 -22.56 9.26
CA GLY A 199 -15.95 -24.01 9.40
C GLY A 199 -14.70 -24.83 9.08
N ALA A 200 -13.52 -24.21 9.04
CA ALA A 200 -12.26 -24.91 8.84
C ALA A 200 -11.63 -25.26 10.20
N PRO A 201 -11.53 -26.56 10.57
CA PRO A 201 -11.06 -26.94 11.90
C PRO A 201 -9.57 -26.62 12.06
N ALA A 202 -9.25 -25.81 13.06
CA ALA A 202 -7.86 -25.53 13.43
C ALA A 202 -7.20 -26.75 14.06
N SER A 203 -5.90 -26.91 13.82
CA SER A 203 -5.15 -28.03 14.40
C SER A 203 -4.96 -27.83 15.91
N SER A 204 -5.01 -28.92 16.68
CA SER A 204 -4.69 -28.89 18.12
C SER A 204 -3.31 -28.28 18.41
N ILE A 205 -2.35 -28.46 17.48
CA ILE A 205 -1.02 -27.86 17.55
C ILE A 205 -1.11 -26.33 17.52
N THR A 206 -1.95 -25.76 16.64
CA THR A 206 -2.10 -24.31 16.47
C THR A 206 -2.62 -23.63 17.74
N TYR A 207 -3.66 -24.19 18.37
CA TYR A 207 -4.14 -23.68 19.65
C TYR A 207 -3.10 -23.79 20.76
N MET A 208 -2.41 -24.92 20.86
CA MET A 208 -1.37 -25.13 21.87
C MET A 208 -0.20 -24.16 21.70
N SER A 209 0.20 -23.86 20.46
CA SER A 209 1.21 -22.84 20.15
C SER A 209 0.77 -21.46 20.63
N LEU A 210 -0.46 -21.04 20.32
CA LEU A 210 -0.99 -19.72 20.71
C LEU A 210 -1.17 -19.62 22.23
N LEU A 211 -1.68 -20.67 22.86
CA LEU A 211 -1.87 -20.74 24.31
C LEU A 211 -0.53 -20.64 25.05
N THR A 212 0.48 -21.38 24.57
CA THR A 212 1.85 -21.31 25.09
C THR A 212 2.42 -19.90 24.96
N ALA A 213 2.16 -19.22 23.84
CA ALA A 213 2.62 -17.86 23.60
C ALA A 213 1.93 -16.85 24.53
N TYR A 214 0.62 -16.96 24.78
CA TYR A 214 -0.08 -16.11 25.73
C TYR A 214 0.47 -16.24 27.15
N TYR A 215 0.72 -17.46 27.61
CA TYR A 215 1.29 -17.66 28.94
C TYR A 215 2.72 -17.17 29.08
N LYS A 216 3.56 -17.37 28.07
CA LYS A 216 4.90 -16.76 28.01
C LYS A 216 4.84 -15.23 27.98
N GLY A 217 3.85 -14.66 27.29
CA GLY A 217 3.58 -13.23 27.23
C GLY A 217 2.87 -12.65 28.46
N LYS A 218 2.58 -13.46 29.50
CA LYS A 218 1.82 -13.08 30.70
C LYS A 218 0.40 -12.56 30.40
N MET A 219 -0.16 -12.90 29.26
CA MET A 219 -1.52 -12.56 28.80
C MET A 219 -2.53 -13.60 29.31
N VAL A 220 -2.72 -13.64 30.64
CA VAL A 220 -3.47 -14.72 31.32
C VAL A 220 -4.97 -14.68 31.01
N ARG A 221 -5.54 -13.51 30.73
CA ARG A 221 -6.97 -13.36 30.43
C ARG A 221 -7.30 -14.00 29.08
N GLU A 222 -6.47 -13.73 28.09
CA GLU A 222 -6.55 -14.20 26.73
C GLU A 222 -6.29 -15.71 26.67
N ALA A 223 -5.29 -16.20 27.43
CA ALA A 223 -5.04 -17.63 27.56
C ALA A 223 -6.24 -18.40 28.13
N LYS A 224 -6.91 -17.85 29.15
CA LYS A 224 -8.13 -18.46 29.72
C LYS A 224 -9.30 -18.45 28.75
N ALA A 225 -9.44 -17.39 27.94
CA ALA A 225 -10.46 -17.31 26.90
C ALA A 225 -10.21 -18.40 25.83
N LEU A 226 -8.97 -18.52 25.36
CA LEU A 226 -8.57 -19.54 24.39
C LEU A 226 -8.77 -20.97 24.92
N LEU A 227 -8.44 -21.22 26.19
CA LEU A 227 -8.72 -22.51 26.84
C LEU A 227 -10.20 -22.87 26.83
N LYS A 228 -11.08 -21.88 27.08
CA LYS A 228 -12.53 -22.08 27.03
C LYS A 228 -12.98 -22.42 25.61
N GLN A 229 -12.40 -21.80 24.59
CA GLN A 229 -12.65 -22.09 23.18
C GLN A 229 -12.19 -23.50 22.81
N MET A 230 -10.98 -23.92 23.21
CA MET A 230 -10.49 -25.29 23.00
C MET A 230 -11.39 -26.36 23.62
N ARG A 231 -11.94 -26.11 24.82
CA ARG A 231 -12.90 -27.01 25.49
C ARG A 231 -14.21 -27.11 24.72
N LYS A 232 -14.74 -25.98 24.24
CA LYS A 232 -15.96 -25.96 23.39
C LYS A 232 -15.75 -26.71 22.08
N ALA A 233 -14.55 -26.64 21.50
CA ALA A 233 -14.17 -27.36 20.30
C ALA A 233 -13.90 -28.87 20.55
N GLY A 234 -14.00 -29.35 21.79
CA GLY A 234 -13.76 -30.75 22.15
C GLY A 234 -12.29 -31.19 22.07
N LEU A 235 -11.35 -30.24 22.01
CA LEU A 235 -9.91 -30.52 21.86
C LEU A 235 -9.21 -30.84 23.18
N ILE A 236 -9.78 -30.39 24.30
CA ILE A 236 -9.30 -30.67 25.67
C ILE A 236 -10.53 -31.05 26.51
N VAL A 237 -10.58 -32.30 26.98
CA VAL A 237 -11.71 -32.80 27.77
C VAL A 237 -11.34 -33.02 29.25
N ASP A 238 -10.06 -33.29 29.58
CA ASP A 238 -9.70 -33.80 30.93
C ASP A 238 -8.52 -33.08 31.64
N LEU A 239 -8.08 -31.90 31.19
CA LEU A 239 -6.93 -31.19 31.80
C LEU A 239 -7.36 -30.00 32.68
N SER A 240 -6.80 -29.93 33.90
CA SER A 240 -6.93 -28.77 34.80
C SER A 240 -6.18 -27.56 34.25
N ASP A 241 -6.68 -26.35 34.53
CA ASP A 241 -6.03 -25.08 34.10
C ASP A 241 -4.56 -25.01 34.55
N GLU A 242 -4.26 -25.54 35.75
CA GLU A 242 -2.91 -25.59 36.33
C GLU A 242 -1.99 -26.57 35.61
N MET A 243 -2.52 -27.72 35.17
CA MET A 243 -1.77 -28.70 34.39
C MET A 243 -1.44 -28.15 33.00
N VAL A 244 -2.40 -27.52 32.31
CA VAL A 244 -2.16 -26.91 31.00
C VAL A 244 -1.15 -25.77 31.09
N MET A 245 -1.27 -24.95 32.14
CA MET A 245 -0.30 -23.91 32.47
C MET A 245 1.11 -24.46 32.61
N THR A 246 1.27 -25.49 33.45
CA THR A 246 2.57 -26.14 33.69
C THR A 246 3.13 -26.75 32.40
N THR A 247 2.30 -27.37 31.55
CA THR A 247 2.73 -27.91 30.25
C THR A 247 3.20 -26.82 29.29
N CYS A 248 2.46 -25.72 29.17
CA CYS A 248 2.83 -24.58 28.33
C CYS A 248 4.12 -23.89 28.79
N LEU A 249 4.32 -23.76 30.11
CA LEU A 249 5.48 -23.08 30.70
C LEU A 249 6.73 -23.96 30.77
N SER A 250 6.58 -25.27 31.01
CA SER A 250 7.70 -26.22 31.09
C SER A 250 8.28 -26.61 29.72
N GLY A 251 7.53 -26.38 28.63
CA GLY A 251 7.96 -26.73 27.27
C GLY A 251 8.01 -28.25 27.01
N VAL A 252 7.58 -29.07 27.97
CA VAL A 252 7.47 -30.53 27.83
C VAL A 252 6.20 -30.85 27.05
N VAL A 253 6.23 -30.58 25.75
CA VAL A 253 5.22 -31.10 24.84
C VAL A 253 5.64 -32.52 24.49
N ASP A 254 4.96 -33.50 25.08
CA ASP A 254 5.12 -34.92 24.75
C ASP A 254 4.77 -35.11 23.26
N LYS A 255 5.79 -35.07 22.39
CA LYS A 255 5.66 -35.20 20.92
C LYS A 255 4.99 -36.53 20.50
N ASN A 256 4.84 -37.48 21.42
CA ASN A 256 4.30 -38.81 21.16
C ASN A 256 2.77 -38.94 21.33
N ARG A 257 2.06 -37.94 21.90
CA ARG A 257 0.58 -38.01 22.10
C ARG A 257 -0.25 -37.16 21.14
N MET A 258 0.36 -36.24 20.39
CA MET A 258 -0.30 -35.55 19.29
C MET A 258 0.18 -36.16 17.99
N HIS A 259 -0.74 -36.68 17.15
CA HIS A 259 -0.41 -37.16 15.82
C HIS A 259 0.34 -36.07 15.04
N THR A 260 1.66 -36.17 15.00
CA THR A 260 2.52 -35.36 14.14
C THR A 260 2.31 -35.84 12.72
N ARG A 261 1.26 -35.36 12.04
CA ARG A 261 1.39 -35.10 10.61
C ARG A 261 2.34 -33.92 10.51
N THR A 262 3.63 -34.23 10.50
CA THR A 262 4.70 -33.32 10.08
C THR A 262 4.50 -33.08 8.59
N SER A 263 3.47 -32.32 8.23
CA SER A 263 3.36 -31.74 6.91
C SER A 263 4.50 -30.74 6.82
N THR A 264 5.52 -31.07 6.06
CA THR A 264 6.60 -30.17 5.64
C THR A 264 5.97 -29.13 4.71
N SER A 265 5.23 -28.17 5.26
CA SER A 265 4.64 -27.08 4.48
C SER A 265 5.72 -26.11 4.05
N ILE A 266 5.58 -25.60 2.82
CA ILE A 266 6.59 -24.77 2.13
C ILE A 266 6.92 -23.50 2.94
N TRP A 267 5.96 -23.00 3.70
CA TRP A 267 6.10 -21.73 4.42
C TRP A 267 6.63 -21.90 5.85
N LYS A 268 6.49 -23.08 6.45
CA LYS A 268 6.83 -23.35 7.85
C LYS A 268 8.28 -23.05 8.24
N SER A 269 9.25 -23.31 7.36
CA SER A 269 10.68 -23.21 7.69
C SER A 269 11.33 -21.87 7.30
N GLY A 270 10.57 -20.80 7.08
CA GLY A 270 11.16 -19.50 6.72
C GLY A 270 10.22 -18.31 6.57
N LEU A 271 8.92 -18.48 6.83
CA LEU A 271 7.95 -17.37 6.77
C LEU A 271 8.22 -16.30 7.83
N ALA A 272 8.46 -16.69 9.09
CA ALA A 272 8.74 -15.74 10.18
C ALA A 272 10.01 -14.91 9.91
N GLU A 273 11.08 -15.56 9.45
CA GLU A 273 12.31 -14.86 9.04
C GLU A 273 12.07 -13.91 7.86
N SER A 274 11.25 -14.33 6.89
CA SER A 274 10.89 -13.49 5.75
C SER A 274 10.05 -12.29 6.16
N LEU A 275 9.12 -12.45 7.11
CA LEU A 275 8.36 -11.35 7.71
C LEU A 275 9.30 -10.33 8.36
N VAL A 276 10.19 -10.77 9.25
CA VAL A 276 11.16 -9.88 9.91
C VAL A 276 12.04 -9.15 8.90
N ARG A 277 12.51 -9.86 7.86
CA ARG A 277 13.36 -9.27 6.81
C ARG A 277 12.61 -8.24 5.97
N GLU A 278 11.37 -8.52 5.55
CA GLU A 278 10.59 -7.60 4.74
C GLU A 278 10.11 -6.39 5.56
N MET A 279 9.80 -6.54 6.85
CA MET A 279 9.54 -5.43 7.77
C MET A 279 10.75 -4.48 7.85
N LYS A 280 11.95 -5.01 8.12
CA LYS A 280 13.20 -4.21 8.17
C LYS A 280 13.49 -3.51 6.85
N LYS A 281 13.16 -4.12 5.71
CA LYS A 281 13.33 -3.50 4.39
C LYS A 281 12.34 -2.37 4.17
N GLN A 282 11.07 -2.53 4.57
CA GLN A 282 10.08 -1.46 4.45
C GLN A 282 10.51 -0.24 5.28
N GLU A 283 10.91 -0.43 6.53
CA GLU A 283 11.40 0.65 7.39
C GLU A 283 12.58 1.41 6.76
N LYS A 284 13.56 0.70 6.20
CA LYS A 284 14.73 1.31 5.54
C LYS A 284 14.42 1.94 4.18
N ALA A 285 13.35 1.52 3.51
CA ALA A 285 13.00 1.98 2.16
C ALA A 285 12.12 3.24 2.14
N ILE A 286 11.44 3.59 3.25
CA ILE A 286 10.53 4.74 3.28
C ILE A 286 11.29 6.07 3.08
N LEU A 287 12.42 6.27 3.75
CA LEU A 287 13.18 7.53 3.71
C LEU A 287 13.74 7.85 2.30
N PRO A 288 14.42 6.93 1.58
CA PRO A 288 14.89 7.20 0.23
C PRO A 288 13.76 7.42 -0.79
N VAL A 289 12.58 6.84 -0.57
CA VAL A 289 11.45 6.97 -1.49
C VAL A 289 10.80 8.35 -1.36
N VAL A 290 10.55 8.82 -0.12
CA VAL A 290 10.05 10.19 0.13
C VAL A 290 11.00 11.23 -0.46
N TYR A 291 12.32 11.05 -0.30
CA TYR A 291 13.31 11.95 -0.88
C TYR A 291 13.23 12.00 -2.41
N LYS A 292 13.04 10.85 -3.08
CA LYS A 292 12.88 10.78 -4.54
C LYS A 292 11.62 11.52 -5.00
N PHE A 293 10.48 11.26 -4.37
CA PHE A 293 9.23 11.98 -4.68
C PHE A 293 9.39 13.49 -4.52
N ASN A 294 9.93 13.94 -3.39
CA ASN A 294 10.13 15.37 -3.14
C ASN A 294 11.10 16.01 -4.12
N SER A 295 12.17 15.31 -4.50
CA SER A 295 13.13 15.78 -5.50
C SER A 295 12.49 15.90 -6.89
N SER A 296 11.68 14.92 -7.31
CA SER A 296 10.96 14.96 -8.58
C SER A 296 9.90 16.06 -8.60
N ILE A 297 9.11 16.21 -7.53
CA ILE A 297 8.13 17.30 -7.40
C ILE A 297 8.84 18.65 -7.50
N TYR A 298 9.92 18.84 -6.76
CA TYR A 298 10.71 20.07 -6.83
C TYR A 298 11.23 20.35 -8.23
N PHE A 299 11.79 19.34 -8.91
CA PHE A 299 12.29 19.45 -10.28
C PHE A 299 11.20 19.95 -11.24
N PHE A 300 10.03 19.29 -11.24
CA PHE A 300 8.92 19.67 -12.12
C PHE A 300 8.34 21.05 -11.77
N CYS A 301 8.18 21.37 -10.49
CA CYS A 301 7.75 22.71 -10.05
C CYS A 301 8.73 23.80 -10.49
N LYS A 302 10.04 23.55 -10.38
CA LYS A 302 11.08 24.48 -10.84
C LYS A 302 11.08 24.66 -12.36
N ALA A 303 10.77 23.59 -13.09
CA ALA A 303 10.59 23.61 -14.55
C ALA A 303 9.23 24.20 -14.99
N LYS A 304 8.38 24.66 -14.05
CA LYS A 304 7.00 25.15 -14.30
C LYS A 304 6.06 24.11 -14.92
N MET A 305 6.39 22.83 -14.79
CA MET A 305 5.60 21.68 -15.26
C MET A 305 4.69 21.19 -14.13
N ILE A 306 3.68 22.00 -13.77
CA ILE A 306 2.86 21.74 -12.58
C ILE A 306 2.02 20.47 -12.70
N ASP A 307 1.51 20.15 -13.89
CA ASP A 307 0.71 18.94 -14.12
C ASP A 307 1.54 17.66 -13.88
N ASP A 308 2.81 17.67 -14.28
CA ASP A 308 3.73 16.57 -14.02
C ASP A 308 4.06 16.45 -12.53
N ALA A 309 4.26 17.59 -11.84
CA ALA A 309 4.46 17.61 -10.40
C ALA A 309 3.25 17.02 -9.65
N LEU A 310 2.03 17.37 -10.07
CA LEU A 310 0.79 16.85 -9.49
C LEU A 310 0.60 15.36 -9.78
N ARG A 311 1.01 14.88 -10.96
CA ARG A 311 1.02 13.45 -11.24
C ARG A 311 1.96 12.69 -10.31
N ILE A 312 3.13 13.25 -10.00
CA ILE A 312 4.06 12.65 -9.03
C ILE A 312 3.48 12.69 -7.61
N TYR A 313 2.83 13.79 -7.22
CA TYR A 313 2.13 13.90 -5.93
C TYR A 313 0.97 12.89 -5.80
N GLY A 314 0.13 12.76 -6.83
CA GLY A 314 -0.94 11.77 -6.87
C GLY A 314 -0.41 10.34 -6.71
N ARG A 315 0.69 9.99 -7.41
CA ARG A 315 1.36 8.69 -7.24
C ARG A 315 1.87 8.48 -5.81
N MET A 316 2.37 9.52 -5.13
CA MET A 316 2.80 9.42 -3.74
C MET A 316 1.62 9.06 -2.83
N GLN A 317 0.46 9.68 -3.04
CA GLN A 317 -0.78 9.40 -2.31
C GLN A 317 -1.33 8.00 -2.61
N GLU A 318 -1.34 7.59 -3.88
CA GLU A 318 -1.74 6.24 -4.31
C GLU A 318 -0.91 5.15 -3.63
N MET A 319 0.40 5.40 -3.45
CA MET A 319 1.31 4.48 -2.75
C MET A 319 1.13 4.48 -1.22
N LYS A 320 0.17 5.26 -0.69
CA LYS A 320 -0.01 5.54 0.75
C LYS A 320 1.27 6.04 1.42
N ILE A 321 2.06 6.83 0.71
CA ILE A 321 3.24 7.49 1.27
C ILE A 321 2.81 8.88 1.70
N GLU A 322 2.93 9.16 3.00
CA GLU A 322 2.48 10.41 3.59
C GLU A 322 3.29 11.61 3.06
N PRO A 323 2.63 12.64 2.50
CA PRO A 323 3.27 13.90 2.12
C PRO A 323 3.97 14.56 3.30
N THR A 324 5.17 15.09 3.07
CA THR A 324 5.91 15.82 4.10
C THR A 324 5.79 17.33 3.93
N VAL A 325 6.26 18.07 4.92
CA VAL A 325 6.37 19.54 4.85
C VAL A 325 7.07 19.98 3.56
N GLN A 326 8.15 19.29 3.16
CA GLN A 326 8.88 19.60 1.95
C GLN A 326 8.03 19.37 0.69
N THR A 327 7.19 18.33 0.67
CA THR A 327 6.24 18.07 -0.42
C THR A 327 5.34 19.28 -0.64
N PHE A 328 4.72 19.76 0.44
CA PHE A 328 3.82 20.91 0.39
C PHE A 328 4.55 22.21 0.04
N ILE A 329 5.73 22.48 0.60
CA ILE A 329 6.54 23.66 0.23
C ILE A 329 6.84 23.67 -1.28
N ASN A 330 7.24 22.54 -1.85
CA ASN A 330 7.54 22.44 -3.28
C ASN A 330 6.30 22.72 -4.16
N LEU A 331 5.14 22.18 -3.77
CA LEU A 331 3.89 22.39 -4.50
C LEU A 331 3.40 23.84 -4.39
N VAL A 332 3.41 24.43 -3.18
CA VAL A 332 3.10 25.86 -2.99
C VAL A 332 4.04 26.73 -3.82
N TYR A 333 5.32 26.36 -3.92
CA TYR A 333 6.30 27.06 -4.75
C TYR A 333 5.93 26.97 -6.23
N GLY A 334 5.62 25.78 -6.73
CA GLY A 334 5.19 25.58 -8.12
C GLY A 334 3.97 26.41 -8.49
N TYR A 335 2.92 26.38 -7.65
CA TYR A 335 1.73 27.20 -7.86
C TYR A 335 2.00 28.69 -7.74
N SER A 336 2.84 29.12 -6.81
CA SER A 336 3.22 30.52 -6.62
C SER A 336 3.89 31.10 -7.87
N CYS A 337 4.82 30.35 -8.48
CA CYS A 337 5.50 30.77 -9.72
C CYS A 337 4.56 30.92 -10.92
N LEU A 338 3.38 30.31 -10.88
CA LEU A 338 2.35 30.38 -11.91
C LEU A 338 1.19 31.32 -11.52
N ASN A 339 1.27 31.99 -10.36
CA ASN A 339 0.20 32.81 -9.78
C ASN A 339 -1.13 32.05 -9.61
N MET A 340 -1.06 30.73 -9.45
CA MET A 340 -2.19 29.83 -9.27
C MET A 340 -2.63 29.79 -7.79
N TYR A 341 -3.01 30.95 -7.26
CA TYR A 341 -3.30 31.11 -5.84
C TYR A 341 -4.57 30.36 -5.38
N ARG A 342 -5.52 30.12 -6.29
CA ARG A 342 -6.73 29.33 -5.99
C ARG A 342 -6.34 27.89 -5.67
N GLU A 343 -5.41 27.32 -6.42
CA GLU A 343 -4.94 25.95 -6.23
C GLU A 343 -4.17 25.81 -4.91
N ILE A 344 -3.47 26.85 -4.47
CA ILE A 344 -2.87 26.91 -3.12
C ILE A 344 -3.97 26.83 -2.04
N THR A 345 -5.17 27.37 -2.27
CA THR A 345 -6.29 27.24 -1.30
C THR A 345 -6.81 25.80 -1.22
N ILE A 346 -6.79 25.05 -2.33
CA ILE A 346 -7.15 23.63 -2.36
C ILE A 346 -6.09 22.81 -1.61
N LEU A 347 -4.82 23.05 -1.93
CA LEU A 347 -3.68 22.40 -1.25
C LEU A 347 -3.68 22.66 0.27
N TRP A 348 -4.14 23.83 0.70
CA TRP A 348 -4.34 24.13 2.11
C TRP A 348 -5.40 23.25 2.79
N GLY A 349 -6.43 22.84 2.06
CA GLY A 349 -7.38 21.82 2.52
C GLY A 349 -6.69 20.48 2.85
N ASP A 350 -5.80 20.03 1.97
CA ASP A 350 -5.02 18.81 2.17
C ASP A 350 -4.09 18.94 3.39
N ILE A 351 -3.35 20.04 3.50
CA ILE A 351 -2.43 20.31 4.63
C ILE A 351 -3.18 20.26 5.97
N LYS A 352 -4.38 20.84 6.05
CA LYS A 352 -5.22 20.79 7.26
C LYS A 352 -5.66 19.37 7.59
N SER A 353 -6.01 18.60 6.58
CA SER A 353 -6.47 17.21 6.75
C SER A 353 -5.32 16.33 7.26
N SER A 354 -4.12 16.45 6.68
CA SER A 354 -2.90 15.77 7.13
C SER A 354 -2.44 16.20 8.53
N ARG A 355 -2.68 17.46 8.93
CA ARG A 355 -2.43 17.92 10.30
C ARG A 355 -3.40 17.29 11.29
N LYS A 356 -4.70 17.25 10.97
CA LYS A 356 -5.75 16.70 11.84
C LYS A 356 -5.57 15.20 12.10
N SER A 357 -5.07 14.45 11.12
CA SER A 357 -4.74 13.03 11.28
C SER A 357 -3.47 12.79 12.11
N GLY A 358 -2.73 13.84 12.50
CA GLY A 358 -1.44 13.71 13.19
C GLY A 358 -0.29 13.26 12.28
N SER A 359 -0.52 13.12 10.98
CA SER A 359 0.48 12.67 9.99
C SER A 359 1.53 13.75 9.70
N LEU A 360 1.14 15.04 9.75
CA LEU A 360 2.00 16.16 9.38
C LEU A 360 2.29 17.09 10.55
N VAL A 361 3.55 17.17 10.95
CA VAL A 361 4.06 18.25 11.82
C VAL A 361 4.44 19.43 10.93
N VAL A 362 3.61 20.47 10.94
CA VAL A 362 3.84 21.67 10.12
C VAL A 362 4.94 22.54 10.74
N CYS A 363 5.85 23.06 9.90
CA CYS A 363 6.84 24.04 10.33
C CYS A 363 6.38 25.48 10.08
N ARG A 364 7.01 26.43 10.77
CA ARG A 364 6.76 27.87 10.59
C ARG A 364 6.92 28.30 9.13
N ASP A 365 7.93 27.80 8.44
CA ASP A 365 8.26 28.25 7.08
C ASP A 365 7.16 27.91 6.06
N LEU A 366 6.47 26.76 6.22
CA LEU A 366 5.32 26.43 5.37
C LEU A 366 4.14 27.38 5.61
N TYR A 367 3.83 27.70 6.87
CA TYR A 367 2.77 28.66 7.19
C TYR A 367 3.09 30.07 6.72
N GLU A 368 4.33 30.51 6.91
CA GLU A 368 4.80 31.81 6.41
C GLU A 368 4.64 31.89 4.89
N PHE A 369 5.03 30.83 4.18
CA PHE A 369 4.93 30.78 2.74
C PHE A 369 3.48 30.77 2.24
N LEU A 370 2.57 30.09 2.96
CA LEU A 370 1.14 30.12 2.70
C LEU A 370 0.55 31.52 2.94
N VAL A 371 0.87 32.18 4.06
CA VAL A 371 0.40 33.54 4.35
C VAL A 371 0.81 34.51 3.24
N LEU A 372 2.08 34.48 2.83
CA LEU A 372 2.57 35.35 1.76
C LEU A 372 1.84 35.08 0.42
N ASN A 373 1.60 33.82 0.07
CA ASN A 373 0.87 33.50 -1.16
C ASN A 373 -0.61 33.85 -1.11
N PHE A 374 -1.28 33.65 0.03
CA PHE A 374 -2.67 34.07 0.18
C PHE A 374 -2.82 35.60 0.21
N LEU A 375 -1.84 36.31 0.76
CA LEU A 375 -1.77 37.77 0.67
C LEU A 375 -1.59 38.24 -0.77
N ARG A 376 -0.77 37.58 -1.59
CA ARG A 376 -0.63 37.91 -3.02
C ARG A 376 -1.90 37.66 -3.83
N GLY A 377 -2.60 36.57 -3.51
CA GLY A 377 -3.86 36.19 -4.15
C GLY A 377 -5.11 36.90 -3.61
N GLY A 378 -4.98 37.68 -2.53
CA GLY A 378 -6.10 38.37 -1.89
C GLY A 378 -7.10 37.46 -1.17
N TYR A 379 -6.67 36.27 -0.73
CA TYR A 379 -7.47 35.29 0.01
C TYR A 379 -7.41 35.54 1.53
N PHE A 380 -7.93 36.69 1.97
CA PHE A 380 -7.82 37.15 3.36
C PHE A 380 -8.46 36.21 4.40
N GLU A 381 -9.52 35.50 4.04
CA GLU A 381 -10.08 34.45 4.90
C GLU A 381 -9.02 33.39 5.25
N ARG A 382 -8.28 32.91 4.24
CA ARG A 382 -7.24 31.90 4.43
C ARG A 382 -6.02 32.46 5.15
N VAL A 383 -5.67 33.73 4.91
CA VAL A 383 -4.62 34.43 5.68
C VAL A 383 -4.94 34.40 7.17
N MET A 384 -6.16 34.79 7.55
CA MET A 384 -6.56 34.82 8.96
C MET A 384 -6.64 33.42 9.58
N GLU A 385 -7.07 32.42 8.80
CA GLU A 385 -7.07 31.01 9.24
C GLU A 385 -5.65 30.50 9.53
N VAL A 386 -4.68 30.74 8.64
CA VAL A 386 -3.29 30.32 8.84
C VAL A 386 -2.64 31.05 10.02
N ILE A 387 -2.89 32.36 10.18
CA ILE A 387 -2.41 33.12 11.35
C ILE A 387 -3.01 32.58 12.64
N GLY A 388 -4.29 32.20 12.64
CA GLY A 388 -4.94 31.52 13.76
C GLY A 388 -4.20 30.23 14.13
N CYS A 389 -3.94 29.38 13.13
CA CYS A 389 -3.17 28.14 13.30
C CYS A 389 -1.76 28.38 13.87
N MET A 390 -1.05 29.42 13.40
CA MET A 390 0.26 29.79 13.91
C MET A 390 0.21 30.19 15.39
N LYS A 391 -0.80 30.97 15.79
CA LYS A 391 -0.99 31.38 17.19
C LYS A 391 -1.31 30.22 18.12
N GLU A 392 -2.20 29.32 17.71
CA GLU A 392 -2.54 28.10 18.47
C GLU A 392 -1.31 27.25 18.77
N GLN A 393 -0.33 27.24 17.85
CA GLN A 393 0.92 26.50 18.00
C GLN A 393 2.06 27.34 18.61
N ASN A 394 1.77 28.53 19.14
CA ASN A 394 2.77 29.48 19.67
C ASN A 394 3.92 29.78 18.69
N MET A 395 3.62 29.85 17.39
CA MET A 395 4.59 30.22 16.37
C MET A 395 4.68 31.75 16.21
N TYR A 396 5.91 32.24 15.98
CA TYR A 396 6.15 33.64 15.66
C TYR A 396 5.49 34.04 14.33
N CYS A 397 4.74 35.14 14.34
CA CYS A 397 4.13 35.74 13.16
C CYS A 397 4.83 37.05 12.80
N ASP A 398 5.47 37.14 11.63
CA ASP A 398 6.11 38.37 11.18
C ASP A 398 5.08 39.38 10.64
N LYS A 399 4.48 40.12 11.58
CA LYS A 399 3.47 41.15 11.26
C LYS A 399 3.99 42.20 10.29
N TRP A 400 5.26 42.60 10.40
CA TRP A 400 5.83 43.65 9.56
C TRP A 400 5.99 43.16 8.11
N MET A 401 6.50 41.94 7.94
CA MET A 401 6.62 41.33 6.61
C MET A 401 5.25 41.17 5.94
N TYR A 402 4.25 40.68 6.66
CA TYR A 402 2.88 40.52 6.12
C TYR A 402 2.22 41.86 5.80
N LYS A 403 2.42 42.88 6.65
CA LYS A 403 1.98 44.26 6.38
C LYS A 403 2.60 44.82 5.10
N ARG A 404 3.91 44.63 4.91
CA ARG A 404 4.62 45.06 3.69
C ARG A 404 4.06 44.37 2.44
N GLU A 405 3.81 43.07 2.51
CA GLU A 405 3.26 42.32 1.38
C GLU A 405 1.83 42.77 1.03
N PHE A 406 0.99 43.01 2.04
CA PHE A 406 -0.35 43.58 1.84
C PHE A 406 -0.31 44.94 1.15
N LEU A 407 0.53 45.87 1.65
CA LEU A 407 0.66 47.21 1.07
C LEU A 407 1.18 47.17 -0.38
N LYS A 408 1.96 46.14 -0.74
CA LYS A 408 2.47 45.97 -2.10
C LYS A 408 1.37 45.56 -3.10
N PHE A 409 0.47 44.65 -2.72
CA PHE A 409 -0.52 44.07 -3.66
C PHE A 409 -1.94 44.63 -3.50
N HIS A 410 -2.29 45.18 -2.32
CA HIS A 410 -3.67 45.46 -1.93
C HIS A 410 -3.87 46.81 -1.22
N LYS A 411 -2.99 47.79 -1.45
CA LYS A 411 -3.04 49.12 -0.82
C LYS A 411 -4.41 49.79 -0.92
N ASP A 412 -5.03 49.77 -2.10
CA ASP A 412 -6.29 50.46 -2.37
C ASP A 412 -7.52 49.54 -2.23
N LEU A 413 -7.31 48.24 -1.98
CA LEU A 413 -8.37 47.24 -1.96
C LEU A 413 -9.49 47.58 -0.96
N TYR A 414 -9.14 47.99 0.26
CA TYR A 414 -10.11 48.35 1.30
C TYR A 414 -10.91 49.60 0.93
N ARG A 415 -10.25 50.64 0.40
CA ARG A 415 -10.93 51.88 -0.03
C ARG A 415 -11.90 51.60 -1.18
N ASN A 416 -11.48 50.79 -2.15
CA ASN A 416 -12.30 50.42 -3.31
C ASN A 416 -13.51 49.56 -2.89
N LEU A 417 -13.32 48.61 -1.97
CA LEU A 417 -14.44 47.81 -1.43
C LEU A 417 -15.40 48.67 -0.59
N LYS A 418 -14.92 49.74 0.06
CA LYS A 418 -15.74 50.69 0.84
C LYS A 418 -16.56 51.64 -0.01
N ALA A 419 -16.06 52.02 -1.18
CA ALA A 419 -16.73 52.94 -2.09
C ALA A 419 -17.82 52.29 -2.98
N SER A 420 -17.92 50.95 -3.00
CA SER A 420 -18.89 50.26 -3.86
C SER A 420 -20.31 50.28 -3.25
N ASN A 421 -21.26 50.92 -3.93
CA ASN A 421 -22.65 51.10 -3.49
C ASN A 421 -23.54 49.86 -3.65
N THR A 422 -23.09 48.84 -4.38
CA THR A 422 -23.81 47.56 -4.59
C THR A 422 -22.95 46.40 -4.15
N ARG A 423 -23.02 46.03 -2.87
CA ARG A 423 -22.26 44.91 -2.31
C ARG A 423 -23.03 43.61 -2.39
N THR A 424 -22.42 42.61 -3.02
CA THR A 424 -22.86 41.23 -2.85
C THR A 424 -22.44 40.70 -1.47
N GLU A 425 -23.14 39.69 -0.96
CA GLU A 425 -22.80 39.03 0.31
C GLU A 425 -21.33 38.58 0.37
N ALA A 426 -20.82 38.05 -0.75
CA ALA A 426 -19.43 37.64 -0.88
C ALA A 426 -18.44 38.81 -0.76
N GLN A 427 -18.78 40.00 -1.27
CA GLN A 427 -17.93 41.20 -1.16
C GLN A 427 -17.94 41.74 0.27
N SER A 428 -19.08 41.68 0.97
CA SER A 428 -19.18 42.04 2.39
C SER A 428 -18.31 41.12 3.24
N LYS A 429 -18.44 39.80 3.07
CA LYS A 429 -17.61 38.81 3.79
C LYS A 429 -16.12 38.98 3.50
N ARG A 430 -15.75 39.29 2.25
CA ARG A 430 -14.35 39.57 1.88
C ARG A 430 -13.83 40.82 2.60
N LEU A 431 -14.63 41.87 2.71
CA LEU A 431 -14.26 43.09 3.41
C LEU A 431 -13.98 42.83 4.90
N GLU A 432 -14.82 42.03 5.55
CA GLU A 432 -14.64 41.67 6.97
C GLU A 432 -13.27 41.03 7.22
N TYR A 433 -12.84 40.09 6.38
CA TYR A 433 -11.52 39.48 6.53
C TYR A 433 -10.37 40.44 6.21
N VAL A 434 -10.54 41.34 5.23
CA VAL A 434 -9.55 42.40 4.95
C VAL A 434 -9.41 43.34 6.14
N GLU A 435 -10.52 43.72 6.75
CA GLU A 435 -10.56 44.56 7.94
C GLU A 435 -9.90 43.86 9.13
N ALA A 436 -10.27 42.60 9.40
CA ALA A 436 -9.65 41.79 10.44
C ALA A 436 -8.12 41.68 10.28
N PHE A 437 -7.64 41.49 9.05
CA PHE A 437 -6.21 41.49 8.76
C PHE A 437 -5.56 42.86 9.00
N ARG A 438 -6.17 43.96 8.53
CA ARG A 438 -5.66 45.32 8.73
C ARG A 438 -5.54 45.66 10.21
N THR A 439 -6.56 45.36 11.00
CA THR A 439 -6.54 45.55 12.46
C THR A 439 -5.45 44.70 13.10
N TRP A 440 -5.32 43.43 12.73
CA TRP A 440 -4.29 42.54 13.27
C TRP A 440 -2.85 43.00 12.93
N ALA A 441 -2.64 43.51 11.72
CA ALA A 441 -1.36 43.98 11.21
C ALA A 441 -1.03 45.44 11.59
N GLY A 442 -1.95 46.17 12.22
CA GLY A 442 -1.78 47.59 12.57
C GLY A 442 -1.69 48.49 11.34
N ILE A 443 -2.66 48.37 10.43
CA ILE A 443 -2.78 49.17 9.20
C ILE A 443 -3.99 50.07 9.33
N ASP A 444 -3.74 51.37 9.50
CA ASP A 444 -4.77 52.41 9.61
C ASP A 444 -5.49 52.67 8.27
#